data_AF-A0A2G8JUL8-F1
#
_entry.id   AF-A0A2G8JUL8-F1
#
_cell.length_a   1.000
_cell.length_b   1.000
_cell.length_c   1.000
_cell.angle_alpha   90.00
_cell.angle_beta   90.00
_cell.angle_gamma   90.00
#
_symmetry.space_group_name_H-M   'P 1'
#
loop_
_entity.id
_entity.type
_entity.pdbx_description
1 polymer ?
#
loop_
_entity_poly.entity_id
_entity_poly.type
_entity_poly.pdbx_seq_one_letter_code
_entity_poly.pdbx_strand_id
1 'polypeptide(L)'
;MATIGTKRKEIYKYEAPWTLYSMNWSVRPDKRFRLAVGSFVEEYNNKVQIVALNEETSEFAAVSTFDHPYPTTKIMWIPDSKGLFPDLVATSGTTSESGGSTKPRRDSSASLTM
;
A
#
# COMPACT_ATOMS: atom_id res chain seq x y z
N MET A 1 31.45 -6.51 25.05
CA MET A 1 31.39 -5.43 24.05
C MET A 1 30.45 -5.87 22.95
N ALA A 2 29.26 -5.27 22.86
CA ALA A 2 28.35 -5.58 21.75
C ALA A 2 28.79 -4.76 20.53
N THR A 3 29.25 -5.44 19.49
CA THR A 3 29.57 -4.83 18.21
C THR A 3 28.26 -4.26 17.65
N ILE A 4 28.07 -2.94 17.76
CA ILE A 4 27.02 -2.25 17.00
C ILE A 4 27.48 -2.33 15.55
N GLY A 5 27.10 -3.40 14.86
CA GLY A 5 27.30 -3.52 13.42
C GLY A 5 26.74 -2.26 12.79
N THR A 6 27.61 -1.50 12.14
CA THR A 6 27.24 -0.33 11.35
C THR A 6 26.14 -0.77 10.39
N LYS A 7 24.88 -0.43 10.69
CA LYS A 7 23.76 -0.68 9.78
C LYS A 7 24.09 0.03 8.48
N ARG A 8 24.53 -0.74 7.49
CA ARG A 8 24.87 -0.24 6.17
C ARG A 8 23.59 0.41 5.62
N LYS A 9 23.69 1.66 5.20
CA LYS A 9 22.56 2.33 4.53
C LYS A 9 22.41 1.65 3.17
N GLU A 10 21.42 0.79 3.05
CA GLU A 10 21.06 0.15 1.79
C GLU A 10 19.96 0.98 1.13
N ILE A 11 20.19 1.34 -0.12
CA ILE A 11 19.23 2.07 -0.95
C ILE A 11 18.68 1.07 -1.94
N TYR A 12 17.40 0.77 -1.81
CA TYR A 12 16.68 -0.07 -2.76
C TYR A 12 15.84 0.80 -3.67
N LYS A 13 15.64 0.35 -4.91
CA LYS A 13 14.86 1.04 -5.92
C LYS A 13 13.69 0.17 -6.36
N TYR A 14 12.52 0.78 -6.49
CA TYR A 14 11.35 0.18 -7.09
C TYR A 14 10.78 1.16 -8.13
N GLU A 15 10.64 0.70 -9.38
CA GLU A 15 10.00 1.48 -10.44
C GLU A 15 8.60 0.93 -10.70
N ALA A 16 7.59 1.72 -10.33
CA ALA A 16 6.21 1.42 -10.67
C ALA A 16 5.95 1.85 -12.13
N PRO A 17 5.15 1.09 -12.90
CA PRO A 17 4.81 1.43 -14.28
C PRO A 17 3.81 2.60 -14.41
N TRP A 18 3.30 3.12 -13.29
CA TRP A 18 2.35 4.23 -13.19
C TRP A 18 2.81 5.25 -12.15
N THR A 19 2.28 6.47 -12.23
CA THR A 19 2.51 7.49 -11.20
C THR A 19 1.94 7.03 -9.85
N LEU A 20 2.75 7.14 -8.80
CA LEU A 20 2.33 6.83 -7.44
C LEU A 20 1.75 8.08 -6.76
N TYR A 21 0.68 7.91 -6.00
CA TYR A 21 0.04 8.99 -5.24
C TYR A 21 0.04 8.78 -3.75
N SER A 22 -0.24 7.56 -3.30
CA SER A 22 -0.20 7.19 -1.88
C SER A 22 0.76 6.03 -1.65
N MET A 23 1.39 6.02 -0.48
CA MET A 23 2.24 4.91 -0.06
C MET A 23 2.19 4.73 1.46
N ASN A 24 2.30 3.50 1.95
CA ASN A 24 2.37 3.20 3.37
C ASN A 24 3.15 1.91 3.66
N TRP A 25 3.99 1.94 4.70
CA TRP A 25 4.77 0.79 5.16
C TRP A 25 3.96 -0.13 6.07
N SER A 26 4.12 -1.43 5.86
CA SER A 26 3.63 -2.46 6.78
C SER A 26 4.47 -2.44 8.06
N VAL A 27 3.80 -2.53 9.21
CA VAL A 27 4.43 -2.55 10.54
C VAL A 27 4.58 -3.96 11.12
N ARG A 28 4.29 -4.99 10.33
CA ARG A 28 4.37 -6.38 10.77
C ARG A 28 5.81 -6.86 10.98
N PRO A 29 6.08 -7.60 12.06
CA PRO A 29 7.40 -8.16 12.32
C PRO A 29 7.75 -9.37 11.43
N ASP A 30 6.73 -10.14 11.01
CA ASP A 30 6.90 -11.36 10.21
C ASP A 30 7.29 -11.08 8.75
N LYS A 31 6.70 -10.04 8.14
CA LYS A 31 7.00 -9.57 6.78
C LYS A 31 7.61 -8.19 6.82
N ARG A 32 8.94 -8.12 6.93
CA ARG A 32 9.70 -6.86 6.93
C ARG A 32 9.72 -6.23 5.54
N PHE A 33 9.91 -4.90 5.50
CA PHE A 33 10.09 -4.13 4.27
C PHE A 33 8.98 -4.33 3.23
N ARG A 34 7.73 -4.28 3.66
CA ARG A 34 6.58 -4.30 2.77
C ARG A 34 5.94 -2.91 2.69
N LEU A 35 5.70 -2.45 1.46
CA LEU A 35 5.16 -1.15 1.13
C LEU A 35 3.90 -1.34 0.28
N ALA A 36 2.79 -0.75 0.68
CA ALA A 36 1.65 -0.59 -0.20
C ALA A 36 1.78 0.75 -0.93
N VAL A 37 1.56 0.75 -2.23
CA VAL A 37 1.58 1.93 -3.09
C VAL A 37 0.28 1.99 -3.89
N GLY A 38 -0.24 3.20 -4.05
CA GLY A 38 -1.44 3.48 -4.82
C GLY A 38 -1.07 4.23 -6.09
N SER A 39 -1.57 3.76 -7.22
CA SER A 39 -1.44 4.46 -8.49
C SER A 39 -2.37 5.65 -8.57
N PHE A 40 -2.00 6.58 -9.44
CA PHE A 40 -2.85 7.67 -9.91
C PHE A 40 -2.88 7.62 -11.43
N VAL A 41 -4.00 7.13 -11.95
CA VAL A 41 -4.33 7.03 -13.36
C VAL A 41 -5.66 7.73 -13.57
N GLU A 42 -5.73 8.63 -14.55
CA GLU A 42 -6.94 9.43 -14.84
C GLU A 42 -8.11 8.55 -15.33
N GLU A 43 -7.81 7.40 -15.91
CA GLU A 43 -8.75 6.53 -16.65
C GLU A 43 -9.60 5.56 -15.79
N TYR A 44 -9.90 5.88 -14.52
CA TYR A 44 -10.68 4.99 -13.62
C TYR A 44 -10.10 3.56 -13.45
N ASN A 45 -8.81 3.40 -13.73
CA ASN A 45 -8.08 2.12 -13.62
C ASN A 45 -6.92 2.27 -12.62
N ASN A 46 -7.23 2.84 -11.45
CA ASN A 46 -6.25 2.95 -10.40
C ASN A 46 -5.96 1.56 -9.82
N LYS A 47 -4.78 1.39 -9.26
CA LYS A 47 -4.29 0.11 -8.77
C LYS A 47 -3.56 0.33 -7.46
N VAL A 48 -3.87 -0.51 -6.48
CA VAL A 48 -3.14 -0.59 -5.22
C VAL A 48 -2.24 -1.80 -5.32
N GLN A 49 -0.95 -1.56 -5.22
CA GLN A 49 0.05 -2.60 -5.32
C GLN A 49 0.81 -2.73 -4.01
N ILE A 50 1.02 -3.96 -3.59
CA ILE A 50 1.83 -4.30 -2.44
C ILE A 50 3.18 -4.76 -2.98
N VAL A 51 4.22 -4.03 -2.60
CA VAL A 51 5.60 -4.28 -2.93
C VAL A 51 6.30 -4.80 -1.68
N ALA A 52 7.11 -5.83 -1.78
CA ALA A 52 7.93 -6.32 -0.67
C ALA A 52 9.37 -6.49 -1.14
N LEU A 53 10.31 -6.26 -0.21
CA LEU A 53 11.70 -6.56 -0.46
C LEU A 53 11.89 -8.08 -0.45
N ASN A 54 12.48 -8.61 -1.51
CA ASN A 54 13.00 -9.96 -1.51
C ASN A 54 14.40 -9.94 -0.88
N GLU A 55 14.58 -10.55 0.30
CA GLU A 55 15.87 -10.61 0.99
C GLU A 55 16.93 -11.41 0.20
N GLU A 56 16.52 -12.32 -0.68
CA GLU A 56 17.44 -13.13 -1.51
C GLU A 56 18.04 -12.31 -2.67
N THR A 57 17.19 -11.54 -3.36
CA THR A 57 17.62 -10.73 -4.52
C THR A 57 17.97 -9.29 -4.13
N SER A 58 17.64 -8.87 -2.90
CA SER A 58 17.77 -7.48 -2.44
C SER A 58 17.00 -6.49 -3.33
N GLU A 59 15.90 -6.93 -3.94
CA GLU A 59 15.08 -6.12 -4.84
C GLU A 59 13.62 -6.07 -4.37
N PHE A 60 12.99 -4.91 -4.56
CA PHE A 60 11.57 -4.75 -4.30
C PHE A 60 10.76 -5.35 -5.44
N ALA A 61 9.92 -6.33 -5.12
CA ALA A 61 9.03 -6.98 -6.08
C ALA A 61 7.57 -6.75 -5.73
N ALA A 62 6.73 -6.63 -6.76
CA ALA A 62 5.28 -6.58 -6.58
C ALA A 62 4.78 -7.96 -6.13
N VAL A 63 4.20 -8.03 -4.94
CA VAL A 63 3.64 -9.25 -4.35
C VAL A 63 2.17 -9.41 -4.72
N SER A 64 1.43 -8.31 -4.73
CA SER A 64 -0.02 -8.34 -4.99
C SER A 64 -0.47 -7.02 -5.58
N THR A 65 -1.46 -7.04 -6.45
CA THR A 65 -2.04 -5.85 -7.08
C THR A 65 -3.55 -5.98 -7.08
N PHE A 66 -4.24 -4.90 -6.70
CA PHE A 66 -5.69 -4.82 -6.65
C PHE A 66 -6.15 -3.62 -7.46
N ASP A 67 -7.22 -3.80 -8.21
CA ASP A 67 -7.83 -2.72 -8.96
C ASP A 67 -8.68 -1.85 -8.03
N HIS A 68 -8.51 -0.55 -8.15
CA HIS A 68 -9.26 0.45 -7.40
C HIS A 68 -9.92 1.43 -8.39
N PRO A 69 -11.25 1.61 -8.34
CA PRO A 69 -11.95 2.45 -9.31
C PRO A 69 -11.54 3.92 -9.24
N TYR A 70 -11.07 4.39 -8.08
CA TYR A 70 -10.64 5.77 -7.84
C TYR A 70 -9.19 5.84 -7.36
N PRO A 71 -8.49 6.98 -7.51
CA PRO A 71 -7.18 7.13 -6.91
C PRO A 71 -7.25 6.99 -5.38
N THR A 72 -6.37 6.18 -4.81
CA THR A 72 -6.33 5.99 -3.35
C THR A 72 -5.66 7.19 -2.70
N THR A 73 -6.44 7.96 -1.94
CA THR A 73 -5.94 9.15 -1.24
C THR A 73 -5.21 8.82 0.04
N LYS A 74 -5.51 7.66 0.64
CA LYS A 74 -4.85 7.15 1.84
C LYS A 74 -4.80 5.63 1.77
N ILE A 75 -3.66 5.09 2.18
CA ILE A 75 -3.43 3.66 2.39
C ILE A 75 -2.98 3.50 3.83
N MET A 76 -3.55 2.54 4.56
CA MET A 76 -3.15 2.22 5.93
C MET A 76 -3.09 0.70 6.11
N TRP A 77 -2.00 0.24 6.72
CA TRP A 77 -1.89 -1.13 7.18
C TRP A 77 -2.50 -1.27 8.57
N ILE A 78 -3.01 -2.47 8.89
CA ILE A 78 -3.35 -2.81 10.26
C ILE A 78 -2.13 -2.60 11.18
N PRO A 79 -2.29 -1.91 12.32
CA PRO A 79 -1.24 -1.77 13.31
C PRO A 79 -1.08 -3.08 14.09
N ASP A 80 -0.60 -4.13 13.43
CA ASP A 80 -0.36 -5.43 14.04
C ASP A 80 1.12 -5.63 14.32
N SER A 81 1.54 -5.16 15.50
CA SER A 81 2.91 -5.32 15.99
C SER A 81 3.23 -6.74 16.47
N LYS A 82 2.21 -7.59 16.66
CA LYS A 82 2.38 -8.97 17.15
C LYS A 82 2.23 -10.02 16.04
N GLY A 83 1.73 -9.64 14.87
CA GLY A 83 1.53 -10.54 13.73
C GLY A 83 0.41 -11.57 13.95
N LEU A 84 -0.56 -11.27 14.82
CA LEU A 84 -1.59 -12.22 15.24
C LEU A 84 -2.82 -12.25 14.32
N PHE A 85 -3.01 -11.22 13.49
CA PHE A 85 -4.21 -11.06 12.66
C PHE A 85 -3.94 -11.51 11.20
N PRO A 86 -4.93 -11.51 10.30
CA PRO A 86 -4.69 -11.52 8.86
C PRO A 86 -4.17 -10.16 8.35
N ASP A 87 -3.50 -10.15 7.19
CA ASP A 87 -2.98 -8.93 6.58
C ASP A 87 -4.16 -8.04 6.14
N LEU A 88 -4.27 -6.84 6.71
CA LEU A 88 -5.39 -5.93 6.45
C LEU A 88 -4.85 -4.59 5.94
N VAL A 89 -5.36 -4.16 4.78
CA VAL A 89 -5.08 -2.84 4.21
C VAL A 89 -6.40 -2.11 4.03
N ALA A 90 -6.45 -0.89 4.58
CA ALA A 90 -7.53 0.04 4.37
C ALA A 90 -7.12 1.07 3.32
N THR A 91 -7.92 1.23 2.27
CA THR A 91 -7.75 2.28 1.27
C THR A 91 -8.96 3.21 1.27
N SER A 92 -8.70 4.51 1.21
CA SER A 92 -9.76 5.51 0.96
C SER A 92 -9.61 6.07 -0.45
N GLY A 93 -10.72 6.14 -1.18
CA GLY A 93 -10.81 6.86 -2.45
C GLY A 93 -11.73 8.06 -2.32
N THR A 94 -11.49 9.10 -3.12
CA THR A 94 -12.49 10.17 -3.30
C THR A 94 -13.39 9.80 -4.47
N THR A 95 -14.68 9.64 -4.20
CA THR A 95 -15.68 9.51 -5.26
C THR A 95 -16.03 10.92 -5.74
N SER A 96 -15.55 11.29 -6.93
CA SER A 96 -16.02 12.48 -7.64
C SER A 96 -17.32 12.13 -8.37
N GLU A 97 -18.47 12.14 -7.68
CA GLU A 97 -19.77 12.06 -8.35
C GLU A 97 -20.10 13.42 -8.99
N SER A 98 -19.87 13.56 -10.30
CA SER A 98 -20.45 14.64 -11.10
C SER A 98 -21.80 14.18 -11.65
N GLY A 99 -22.87 14.32 -10.87
CA GLY A 99 -24.22 14.02 -11.32
C GLY A 99 -25.23 14.24 -10.21
N GLY A 100 -26.04 15.29 -10.35
CA GLY A 100 -27.04 15.65 -9.35
C GLY A 100 -28.06 14.52 -9.16
N SER A 101 -28.07 13.93 -7.97
CA SER A 101 -29.29 13.43 -7.33
C SER A 101 -28.96 13.05 -5.89
N THR A 102 -29.85 13.42 -4.99
CA THR A 102 -29.80 13.22 -3.54
C THR A 102 -29.63 11.74 -3.17
N LYS A 103 -28.40 11.31 -2.89
CA LYS A 103 -28.12 10.04 -2.20
C LYS A 103 -27.12 10.30 -1.06
N PRO A 104 -27.33 9.73 0.14
CA PRO A 104 -26.48 9.99 1.29
C PRO A 104 -25.06 9.51 0.99
N ARG A 105 -24.09 10.40 1.21
CA ARG A 105 -22.64 10.17 1.05
C ARG A 105 -22.24 8.89 1.79
N ARG A 106 -21.90 7.85 1.03
CA ARG A 106 -21.17 6.70 1.57
C ARG A 106 -19.69 6.98 1.33
N ASP A 107 -18.99 7.33 2.40
CA ASP A 107 -17.53 7.28 2.38
C ASP A 107 -17.15 5.82 2.07
N SER A 108 -16.57 5.58 0.89
CA SER A 108 -16.17 4.24 0.46
C SER A 108 -14.83 3.88 1.13
N SER A 109 -14.89 3.43 2.38
CA SER A 109 -13.76 2.77 3.03
C SER A 109 -13.71 1.32 2.56
N ALA A 110 -12.77 0.98 1.68
CA ALA A 110 -12.49 -0.41 1.35
C ALA A 110 -11.51 -0.97 2.40
N SER A 111 -12.00 -1.87 3.26
CA SER A 111 -11.16 -2.67 4.16
C SER A 111 -11.04 -4.06 3.56
N LEU A 112 -9.85 -4.45 3.11
CA LEU A 112 -9.62 -5.78 2.54
C LEU A 112 -8.79 -6.63 3.52
N THR A 113 -9.32 -7.82 3.83
CA THR A 113 -8.62 -8.88 4.56
C THR A 113 -7.93 -9.77 3.52
N MET A 114 -6.60 -9.89 3.59
CA MET A 114 -5.82 -10.83 2.75
C MET A 114 -5.67 -12.17 3.44
#